data_AF-A0A182EPV9-F1
#
_entry.id   AF-A0A182EPV9-F1
#
_cell.length_a   1.000
_cell.length_b   1.000
_cell.length_c   1.000
_cell.angle_alpha   90.00
_cell.angle_beta   90.00
_cell.angle_gamma   90.00
#
_symmetry.space_group_name_H-M   'P 1'
#
loop_
_entity.id
_entity.type
_entity.pdbx_description
1 polymer ?
#
loop_
_entity_poly.entity_id
_entity_poly.type
_entity_poly.pdbx_seq_one_letter_code
_entity_poly.pdbx_strand_id
1 'polypeptide(L)'
;VMGRNCGYLALAASLALDADFCFIPEWPPPVHWSTLLCKKLKQMREDGNRVNIVIVAEGAIDHNGTTITSSMIRDTIKKKLKYDTRVTILGHIQRGGSPSVFDRLLGCRMGAEATIALLEMNEDSEPCVVSIDGNQMVRIPLMKCVERTKAVKTAMDIKDWATALKLRGRTFRRNVEMYRTLSKIRRHELPSEGFNIAIMNVGSPCAGCNAAVMSCVRTAILQGCVPYCIYNSNEGLATGQFQKMEWNDVALWSSEGGSFLGAQRTLPTNETLPMMAKNLLRFNIHSLIIIGGFNAYHTCLIFAQNRKNYPPFRIPMCVIPSTINNNVPGTGFTLGADSSLNEICKMIDKIKQSATGSKRRVFIIETMGNYCGYLATLSAMASGADAAYIYEEIFDVYELLNDIRVIAEKMQTGTQRYLIVRNEKASENYTSEFIRQLFTEEGKGIFSTRTNILGHTQQGGNPSPFDRLFGAKMGARAVVHLLGQMKEYKKTNLCHPGTATLQGLIGKHVCLTPVEELVEDADFVHHLPMEQWWMKLRPLLRILAKHG
;
A
#
# COMPACT_ATOMS: atom_id res chain seq x y z
N VAL A 1 -16.76 -11.84 10.26
CA VAL A 1 -15.96 -12.12 9.04
C VAL A 1 -15.36 -13.51 9.15
N MET A 2 -15.13 -14.17 8.01
CA MET A 2 -14.53 -15.50 7.96
C MET A 2 -13.10 -15.49 8.52
N GLY A 3 -12.60 -16.67 8.89
CA GLY A 3 -11.23 -16.83 9.39
C GLY A 3 -11.01 -18.12 10.17
N ARG A 4 -12.04 -18.95 10.34
CA ARG A 4 -12.11 -20.10 11.25
C ARG A 4 -11.56 -19.70 12.61
N ASN A 5 -10.36 -20.17 12.94
CA ASN A 5 -9.67 -19.88 14.20
C ASN A 5 -8.54 -18.85 14.04
N CYS A 6 -8.57 -18.06 12.97
CA CYS A 6 -7.60 -17.02 12.66
C CYS A 6 -8.25 -15.65 12.48
N GLY A 7 -7.77 -14.67 13.23
CA GLY A 7 -8.24 -13.29 13.21
C GLY A 7 -7.64 -12.40 12.13
N TYR A 8 -6.82 -12.93 11.21
CA TYR A 8 -6.10 -12.11 10.21
C TYR A 8 -7.03 -11.22 9.40
N LEU A 9 -8.11 -11.78 8.84
CA LEU A 9 -9.07 -11.01 8.05
C LEU A 9 -9.79 -9.96 8.90
N ALA A 10 -10.20 -10.30 10.11
CA ALA A 10 -10.85 -9.37 11.03
C ALA A 10 -9.93 -8.20 11.41
N LEU A 11 -8.67 -8.49 11.76
CA LEU A 11 -7.68 -7.50 12.14
C LEU A 11 -7.30 -6.59 10.97
N ALA A 12 -7.02 -7.17 9.79
CA ALA A 12 -6.68 -6.40 8.60
C ALA A 12 -7.85 -5.51 8.16
N ALA A 13 -9.08 -6.04 8.15
CA ALA A 13 -10.28 -5.25 7.85
C ALA A 13 -10.50 -4.12 8.88
N SER A 14 -10.27 -4.40 10.16
CA SER A 14 -10.41 -3.39 11.22
C SER A 14 -9.42 -2.24 11.07
N LEU A 15 -8.19 -2.54 10.69
CA LEU A 15 -7.17 -1.51 10.44
C LEU A 15 -7.43 -0.74 9.15
N ALA A 16 -7.87 -1.42 8.08
CA ALA A 16 -8.14 -0.78 6.79
C ALA A 16 -9.41 0.10 6.81
N LEU A 17 -10.41 -0.26 7.60
CA LEU A 17 -11.69 0.45 7.74
C LEU A 17 -11.75 1.34 8.98
N ASP A 18 -10.70 1.35 9.79
CA ASP A 18 -10.67 2.10 11.04
C ASP A 18 -11.83 1.73 12.00
N ALA A 19 -12.03 0.42 12.20
CA ALA A 19 -13.12 -0.10 13.02
C ALA A 19 -12.94 0.23 14.52
N ASP A 20 -14.01 0.68 15.15
CA ASP A 20 -14.04 1.07 16.56
C ASP A 20 -13.69 -0.09 17.50
N PHE A 21 -14.06 -1.33 17.15
CA PHE A 21 -13.74 -2.51 17.95
C PHE A 21 -13.52 -3.75 17.08
N CYS A 22 -12.53 -4.57 17.44
CA CYS A 22 -12.18 -5.81 16.75
C CYS A 22 -12.15 -6.98 17.74
N PHE A 23 -12.82 -8.07 17.41
CA PHE A 23 -12.76 -9.33 18.16
C PHE A 23 -11.99 -10.36 17.33
N ILE A 24 -10.84 -10.80 17.84
CA ILE A 24 -10.02 -11.86 17.23
C ILE A 24 -9.68 -12.94 18.26
N PRO A 25 -9.57 -14.21 17.85
CA PRO A 25 -9.30 -15.29 18.78
C PRO A 25 -7.87 -15.31 19.33
N GLU A 26 -6.89 -14.75 18.60
CA GLU A 26 -5.50 -14.72 19.07
C GLU A 26 -5.22 -13.63 20.10
N TRP A 27 -6.11 -12.64 20.21
CA TRP A 27 -6.07 -11.62 21.25
C TRP A 27 -7.49 -11.43 21.80
N PRO A 28 -7.98 -12.40 22.59
CA PRO A 28 -9.33 -12.36 23.11
C PRO A 28 -9.49 -11.18 24.08
N PRO A 29 -10.66 -10.54 24.15
CA PRO A 29 -10.92 -9.51 25.13
C PRO A 29 -11.15 -10.12 26.52
N PRO A 30 -11.03 -9.35 27.61
CA PRO A 30 -11.32 -9.85 28.96
C PRO A 30 -12.80 -10.24 29.10
N VAL A 31 -13.15 -11.04 30.11
CA VAL A 31 -14.53 -11.50 30.35
C VAL A 31 -15.53 -10.33 30.45
N HIS A 32 -15.09 -9.18 30.97
CA HIS A 32 -15.87 -7.95 31.05
C HIS A 32 -15.86 -7.11 29.74
N TRP A 33 -15.62 -7.74 28.58
CA TRP A 33 -15.56 -7.09 27.26
C TRP A 33 -16.78 -6.22 26.96
N SER A 34 -17.95 -6.59 27.47
CA SER A 34 -19.20 -5.84 27.26
C SER A 34 -19.10 -4.40 27.78
N THR A 35 -18.48 -4.19 28.94
CA THR A 35 -18.30 -2.86 29.53
C THR A 35 -17.23 -2.07 28.79
N LEU A 36 -16.14 -2.73 28.40
CA LEU A 36 -15.07 -2.11 27.62
C LEU A 36 -15.57 -1.63 26.25
N LEU A 37 -16.30 -2.49 25.55
CA LEU A 37 -16.95 -2.18 24.27
C LEU A 37 -17.88 -0.98 24.44
N CYS A 38 -18.82 -1.03 25.40
CA CYS A 38 -19.78 0.04 25.57
C CYS A 38 -19.12 1.39 25.92
N LYS A 39 -18.10 1.38 26.79
CA LYS A 39 -17.35 2.59 27.13
C LYS A 39 -16.69 3.19 25.89
N LYS A 40 -16.07 2.35 25.06
CA LYS A 40 -15.40 2.81 23.85
C LYS A 40 -16.38 3.37 22.81
N LEU A 41 -17.46 2.65 22.51
CA LEU A 41 -18.45 3.11 21.54
C LEU A 41 -19.13 4.41 21.98
N LYS A 42 -19.39 4.55 23.28
CA LYS A 42 -19.91 5.80 23.86
C LYS A 42 -18.95 6.96 23.64
N GLN A 43 -17.67 6.78 23.99
CA GLN A 43 -16.63 7.79 23.76
C GLN A 43 -16.58 8.20 22.28
N MET A 44 -16.50 7.24 21.35
CA MET A 44 -16.43 7.56 19.91
C MET A 44 -17.63 8.39 19.43
N ARG A 45 -18.82 8.14 19.98
CA ARG A 45 -20.03 8.89 19.63
C ARG A 45 -20.07 10.29 20.27
N GLU A 46 -19.63 10.41 21.53
CA GLU A 46 -19.42 11.71 22.21
C GLU A 46 -18.37 12.55 21.48
N ASP A 47 -17.35 11.89 20.95
CA ASP A 47 -16.32 12.53 20.15
C ASP A 47 -16.89 13.09 18.83
N GLY A 48 -18.00 12.54 18.33
CA GLY A 48 -18.73 13.00 17.14
C GLY A 48 -18.87 11.97 16.02
N ASN A 49 -18.39 10.73 16.20
CA ASN A 49 -18.60 9.66 15.21
C ASN A 49 -20.09 9.30 15.12
N ARG A 50 -20.66 9.45 13.93
CA ARG A 50 -22.07 9.15 13.66
C ARG A 50 -22.36 7.66 13.55
N VAL A 51 -21.34 6.88 13.18
CA VAL A 51 -21.42 5.44 12.93
C VAL A 51 -20.33 4.74 13.72
N ASN A 52 -20.63 3.55 14.21
CA ASN A 52 -19.63 2.65 14.79
C ASN A 52 -19.57 1.33 14.02
N ILE A 53 -18.37 0.85 13.75
CA ILE A 53 -18.08 -0.40 13.06
C ILE A 53 -17.38 -1.34 14.03
N VAL A 54 -17.99 -2.49 14.28
CA VAL A 54 -17.42 -3.57 15.09
C VAL A 54 -17.16 -4.78 14.19
N ILE A 55 -15.90 -5.19 14.08
CA ILE A 55 -15.51 -6.36 13.27
C ILE A 55 -15.28 -7.56 14.18
N VAL A 56 -15.96 -8.66 13.86
CA VAL A 56 -15.95 -9.88 14.69
C VAL A 56 -15.46 -11.04 13.84
N ALA A 57 -14.34 -11.67 14.22
CA ALA A 57 -13.92 -12.94 13.62
C ALA A 57 -14.92 -14.06 13.95
N GLU A 58 -15.18 -14.98 13.02
CA GLU A 58 -16.16 -16.05 13.26
C GLU A 58 -15.80 -16.98 14.42
N GLY A 59 -14.50 -17.19 14.67
CA GLY A 59 -13.99 -17.93 15.83
C GLY A 59 -13.70 -17.06 17.06
N ALA A 60 -14.28 -15.86 17.19
CA ALA A 60 -14.02 -14.99 18.33
C ALA A 60 -14.41 -15.64 19.67
N ILE A 61 -13.51 -15.51 20.66
CA ILE A 61 -13.64 -16.04 22.02
C ILE A 61 -13.22 -14.98 23.03
N ASP A 62 -13.64 -15.12 24.29
CA ASP A 62 -13.10 -14.35 25.41
C ASP A 62 -11.87 -15.03 26.04
N HIS A 63 -11.27 -14.41 27.07
CA HIS A 63 -10.13 -14.97 27.79
C HIS A 63 -10.38 -16.36 28.41
N ASN A 64 -11.63 -16.72 28.69
CA ASN A 64 -11.99 -18.02 29.24
C ASN A 64 -12.17 -19.10 28.15
N GLY A 65 -12.16 -18.69 26.88
CA GLY A 65 -12.46 -19.56 25.74
C GLY A 65 -13.95 -19.63 25.40
N THR A 66 -14.79 -18.80 26.03
CA THR A 66 -16.21 -18.75 25.71
C THR A 66 -16.43 -18.00 24.40
N THR A 67 -17.19 -18.60 23.49
CA THR A 67 -17.49 -18.02 22.17
C THR A 67 -18.21 -16.68 22.29
N ILE A 68 -17.74 -15.69 21.55
CA ILE A 68 -18.37 -14.37 21.42
C ILE A 68 -19.05 -14.30 20.06
N THR A 69 -20.38 -14.31 20.06
CA THR A 69 -21.16 -14.22 18.81
C THR A 69 -21.53 -12.77 18.49
N SER A 70 -21.76 -12.48 17.20
CA SER A 70 -22.24 -11.17 16.76
C SER A 70 -23.60 -10.80 17.38
N SER A 71 -24.45 -11.78 17.67
CA SER A 71 -25.74 -11.57 18.36
C SER A 71 -25.54 -11.09 19.80
N MET A 72 -24.62 -11.71 20.56
CA MET A 72 -24.30 -11.28 21.93
C MET A 72 -23.80 -9.83 21.97
N ILE A 73 -22.95 -9.45 21.00
CA ILE A 73 -22.44 -8.09 20.87
C ILE A 73 -23.59 -7.11 20.57
N ARG A 74 -24.45 -7.42 19.59
CA ARG A 74 -25.62 -6.61 19.24
C ARG A 74 -26.53 -6.39 20.44
N ASP A 75 -26.87 -7.45 21.16
CA ASP A 75 -27.81 -7.40 22.27
C ASP A 75 -27.22 -6.63 23.45
N THR A 76 -25.90 -6.73 23.67
CA THR A 76 -25.16 -5.92 24.63
C THR A 76 -25.25 -4.43 24.30
N ILE A 77 -24.98 -4.05 23.04
CA ILE A 77 -25.02 -2.64 22.60
C ILE A 77 -26.45 -2.10 22.72
N LYS A 78 -27.46 -2.85 22.25
CA LYS A 78 -28.86 -2.44 22.36
C LYS A 78 -29.32 -2.31 23.82
N LYS A 79 -28.93 -3.24 24.69
CA LYS A 79 -29.34 -3.21 26.11
C LYS A 79 -28.69 -2.06 26.87
N LYS A 80 -27.37 -1.89 26.74
CA LYS A 80 -26.57 -0.95 27.54
C LYS A 80 -26.50 0.47 26.96
N LEU A 81 -26.39 0.61 25.63
CA LEU A 81 -26.22 1.91 24.96
C LEU A 81 -27.47 2.40 24.23
N LYS A 82 -28.45 1.52 23.97
CA LYS A 82 -29.68 1.84 23.23
C LYS A 82 -29.44 2.32 21.78
N TYR A 83 -28.29 2.01 21.19
CA TYR A 83 -27.99 2.35 19.80
C TYR A 83 -28.70 1.40 18.84
N ASP A 84 -29.19 1.92 17.70
CA ASP A 84 -29.64 1.03 16.61
C ASP A 84 -28.43 0.24 16.11
N THR A 85 -28.56 -1.10 16.14
CA THR A 85 -27.45 -2.01 15.89
C THR A 85 -27.92 -3.13 14.98
N ARG A 86 -27.21 -3.31 13.87
CA ARG A 86 -27.46 -4.33 12.85
C ARG A 86 -26.27 -5.28 12.79
N VAL A 87 -26.55 -6.54 12.46
CA VAL A 87 -25.54 -7.58 12.29
C VAL A 87 -25.52 -7.97 10.83
N THR A 88 -24.33 -7.95 10.23
CA THR A 88 -24.12 -8.38 8.85
C THR A 88 -23.13 -9.53 8.83
N ILE A 89 -23.58 -10.70 8.36
CA ILE A 89 -22.73 -11.87 8.17
C ILE A 89 -22.43 -11.96 6.67
N LEU A 90 -21.20 -11.61 6.28
CA LEU A 90 -20.80 -11.58 4.87
C LEU A 90 -20.90 -12.97 4.20
N GLY A 91 -20.63 -14.05 4.94
CA GLY A 91 -20.73 -15.41 4.40
C GLY A 91 -19.74 -15.66 3.25
N HIS A 92 -20.17 -16.45 2.26
CA HIS A 92 -19.32 -16.98 1.19
C HIS A 92 -18.89 -15.96 0.14
N ILE A 93 -19.43 -14.73 0.15
CA ILE A 93 -18.93 -13.65 -0.72
C ILE A 93 -17.44 -13.38 -0.50
N GLN A 94 -16.92 -13.69 0.69
CA GLN A 94 -15.49 -13.60 1.05
C GLN A 94 -14.61 -14.64 0.35
N ARG A 95 -15.19 -15.67 -0.29
CA ARG A 95 -14.47 -16.71 -1.05
C ARG A 95 -14.64 -16.56 -2.56
N GLY A 96 -15.62 -15.76 -3.00
CA GLY A 96 -15.91 -15.52 -4.41
C GLY A 96 -15.21 -14.27 -4.95
N GLY A 97 -15.56 -13.90 -6.18
CA GLY A 97 -14.96 -12.77 -6.88
C GLY A 97 -13.69 -13.15 -7.66
N SER A 98 -13.24 -12.24 -8.52
CA SER A 98 -11.99 -12.42 -9.25
C SER A 98 -10.80 -12.18 -8.32
N PRO A 99 -9.70 -12.96 -8.43
CA PRO A 99 -8.52 -12.76 -7.61
C PRO A 99 -7.96 -11.34 -7.74
N SER A 100 -7.50 -10.78 -6.63
CA SER A 100 -6.78 -9.49 -6.60
C SER A 100 -5.47 -9.60 -7.38
N VAL A 101 -4.89 -8.47 -7.79
CA VAL A 101 -3.59 -8.50 -8.49
C VAL A 101 -2.50 -9.13 -7.62
N PHE A 102 -2.51 -8.83 -6.31
CA PHE A 102 -1.60 -9.47 -5.38
C PHE A 102 -1.72 -11.00 -5.43
N ASP A 103 -2.94 -11.55 -5.38
CA ASP A 103 -3.16 -13.00 -5.43
C ASP A 103 -2.80 -13.61 -6.79
N ARG A 104 -3.08 -12.91 -7.90
CA ARG A 104 -2.68 -13.37 -9.25
C ARG A 104 -1.17 -13.47 -9.37
N LEU A 105 -0.45 -12.42 -9.00
CA LEU A 105 1.01 -12.39 -9.03
C LEU A 105 1.62 -13.42 -8.09
N LEU A 106 1.06 -13.56 -6.88
CA LEU A 106 1.47 -14.57 -5.92
C LEU A 106 1.31 -15.98 -6.50
N GLY A 107 0.15 -16.29 -7.07
CA GLY A 107 -0.13 -17.58 -7.70
C GLY A 107 0.81 -17.89 -8.87
N CYS A 108 1.03 -16.93 -9.77
CA CYS A 108 1.97 -17.08 -10.89
C CYS A 108 3.41 -17.37 -10.41
N ARG A 109 3.89 -16.62 -9.39
CA ARG A 109 5.24 -16.80 -8.85
C ARG A 109 5.39 -18.11 -8.08
N MET A 110 4.41 -18.46 -7.25
CA MET A 110 4.42 -19.71 -6.50
C MET A 110 4.32 -20.93 -7.40
N GLY A 111 3.52 -20.86 -8.46
CA GLY A 111 3.40 -21.93 -9.45
C GLY A 111 4.71 -22.19 -10.18
N ALA A 112 5.37 -21.12 -10.65
CA ALA A 112 6.67 -21.23 -11.30
C ALA A 112 7.73 -21.82 -10.36
N GLU A 113 7.81 -21.33 -9.12
CA GLU A 113 8.74 -21.85 -8.11
C GLU A 113 8.44 -23.32 -7.77
N ALA A 114 7.17 -23.71 -7.70
CA ALA A 114 6.80 -25.10 -7.45
C ALA A 114 7.24 -26.02 -8.60
N THR A 115 7.11 -25.58 -9.84
CA THR A 115 7.62 -26.34 -11.00
C THR A 115 9.14 -26.48 -10.94
N ILE A 116 9.86 -25.40 -10.65
CA ILE A 116 11.33 -25.44 -10.50
C ILE A 116 11.71 -26.40 -9.35
N ALA A 117 11.03 -26.31 -8.21
CA ALA A 117 11.27 -27.21 -7.08
C ALA A 117 11.10 -28.68 -7.46
N LEU A 118 10.06 -29.02 -8.22
CA LEU A 118 9.83 -30.39 -8.68
C LEU A 118 10.90 -30.89 -9.66
N LEU A 119 11.44 -30.01 -10.51
CA LEU A 119 12.51 -30.36 -11.45
C LEU A 119 13.87 -30.58 -10.75
N GLU A 120 14.09 -29.89 -9.63
CA GLU A 120 15.33 -29.98 -8.84
C GLU A 120 15.29 -31.11 -7.80
N MET A 121 14.11 -31.62 -7.46
CA MET A 121 13.95 -32.69 -6.47
C MET A 121 14.50 -34.04 -6.97
N ASN A 122 15.10 -34.78 -6.04
CA ASN A 122 15.59 -36.16 -6.22
C ASN A 122 15.02 -37.08 -5.11
N GLU A 123 15.42 -38.35 -5.09
CA GLU A 123 14.93 -39.34 -4.11
C GLU A 123 15.20 -38.95 -2.64
N ASP A 124 16.25 -38.18 -2.38
CA ASP A 124 16.63 -37.70 -1.04
C ASP A 124 15.93 -36.39 -0.64
N SER A 125 15.17 -35.77 -1.55
CA SER A 125 14.55 -34.48 -1.31
C SER A 125 13.29 -34.59 -0.45
N GLU A 126 13.18 -33.76 0.59
CA GLU A 126 11.98 -33.74 1.42
C GLU A 126 10.82 -32.96 0.77
N PRO A 127 9.56 -33.39 0.98
CA PRO A 127 8.39 -32.64 0.51
C PRO A 127 8.38 -31.21 1.08
N CYS A 128 8.23 -30.22 0.20
CA CYS A 128 8.26 -28.80 0.57
C CYS A 128 6.96 -28.07 0.19
N VAL A 129 6.76 -26.92 0.83
CA VAL A 129 5.69 -25.95 0.55
C VAL A 129 6.34 -24.68 0.06
N VAL A 130 5.92 -24.21 -1.11
CA VAL A 130 6.30 -22.88 -1.62
C VAL A 130 5.54 -21.81 -0.83
N SER A 131 6.29 -20.84 -0.31
CA SER A 131 5.77 -19.74 0.51
C SER A 131 6.41 -18.41 0.11
N ILE A 132 5.94 -17.33 0.72
CA ILE A 132 6.48 -15.98 0.55
C ILE A 132 7.01 -15.44 1.89
N ASP A 133 8.29 -15.07 1.95
CA ASP A 133 8.86 -14.30 3.07
C ASP A 133 9.49 -13.02 2.53
N GLY A 134 9.07 -11.86 3.04
CA GLY A 134 9.62 -10.57 2.62
C GLY A 134 9.58 -10.29 1.12
N ASN A 135 8.49 -10.66 0.45
CA ASN A 135 8.34 -10.57 -1.01
C ASN A 135 9.29 -11.46 -1.83
N GLN A 136 9.93 -12.45 -1.21
CA GLN A 136 10.75 -13.46 -1.88
C GLN A 136 10.08 -14.84 -1.79
N MET A 137 10.24 -15.65 -2.84
CA MET A 137 9.76 -17.03 -2.85
C MET A 137 10.72 -17.88 -2.01
N VAL A 138 10.17 -18.74 -1.16
CA VAL A 138 10.94 -19.64 -0.29
C VAL A 138 10.30 -21.02 -0.25
N ARG A 139 11.12 -22.06 -0.13
CA ARG A 139 10.68 -23.45 0.06
C ARG A 139 10.81 -23.82 1.53
N ILE A 140 9.73 -24.31 2.12
CA ILE A 140 9.69 -24.67 3.55
C ILE A 140 9.30 -26.14 3.66
N PRO A 141 9.99 -26.96 4.48
CA PRO A 141 9.63 -28.35 4.67
C PRO A 141 8.16 -28.50 5.10
N LEU A 142 7.43 -29.41 4.45
CA LEU A 142 5.99 -29.59 4.66
C LEU A 142 5.67 -29.91 6.12
N MET A 143 6.44 -30.81 6.73
CA MET A 143 6.24 -31.21 8.12
C MET A 143 6.43 -30.04 9.09
N LYS A 144 7.42 -29.18 8.84
CA LYS A 144 7.65 -27.96 9.63
C LYS A 144 6.47 -26.99 9.55
N CYS A 145 5.80 -26.89 8.40
CA CYS A 145 4.58 -26.09 8.25
C CYS A 145 3.41 -26.66 9.06
N VAL A 146 3.23 -27.99 9.04
CA VAL A 146 2.18 -28.68 9.81
C VAL A 146 2.41 -28.53 11.31
N GLU A 147 3.65 -28.71 11.78
CA GLU A 147 4.01 -28.53 13.20
C GLU A 147 3.72 -27.10 13.68
N ARG A 148 4.15 -26.09 12.91
CA ARG A 148 3.91 -24.68 13.25
C ARG A 148 2.42 -24.34 13.33
N THR A 149 1.60 -24.89 12.44
CA THR A 149 0.15 -24.63 12.45
C THR A 149 -0.56 -25.32 13.60
N LYS A 150 -0.18 -26.56 13.94
CA LYS A 150 -0.65 -27.27 15.13
C LYS A 150 -0.26 -26.54 16.41
N ALA A 151 0.98 -26.04 16.50
CA ALA A 151 1.47 -25.32 17.68
C ALA A 151 0.63 -24.08 18.01
N VAL A 152 0.09 -23.37 17.01
CA VAL A 152 -0.80 -22.23 17.28
C VAL A 152 -2.10 -22.71 17.94
N LYS A 153 -2.68 -23.80 17.44
CA LYS A 153 -3.91 -24.37 18.01
C LYS A 153 -3.66 -24.80 19.46
N THR A 154 -2.56 -25.53 19.71
CA THR A 154 -2.17 -25.96 21.05
C THR A 154 -2.02 -24.76 22.00
N ALA A 155 -1.34 -23.70 21.57
CA ALA A 155 -1.18 -22.48 22.37
C ALA A 155 -2.54 -21.82 22.70
N MET A 156 -3.46 -21.78 21.74
CA MET A 156 -4.82 -21.26 21.96
C MET A 156 -5.63 -22.15 22.92
N ASP A 157 -5.53 -23.47 22.80
CA ASP A 157 -6.26 -24.44 23.64
C ASP A 157 -5.83 -24.36 25.11
N ILE A 158 -4.52 -24.17 25.37
CA ILE A 158 -3.97 -23.95 26.73
C ILE A 158 -4.07 -22.49 27.21
N LYS A 159 -4.69 -21.60 26.42
CA LYS A 159 -4.88 -20.16 26.71
C LYS A 159 -3.57 -19.36 26.83
N ASP A 160 -2.50 -19.82 26.17
CA ASP A 160 -1.26 -19.06 26.00
C ASP A 160 -1.37 -18.12 24.77
N TRP A 161 -2.06 -16.99 24.98
CA TRP A 161 -2.31 -15.99 23.95
C TRP A 161 -1.02 -15.33 23.44
N ALA A 162 -0.02 -15.16 24.30
CA ALA A 162 1.25 -14.53 23.92
C ALA A 162 2.01 -15.38 22.91
N THR A 163 2.08 -16.69 23.15
CA THR A 163 2.68 -17.64 22.22
C THR A 163 1.85 -17.79 20.94
N ALA A 164 0.52 -17.84 21.03
CA ALA A 164 -0.36 -17.88 19.85
C ALA A 164 -0.11 -16.67 18.91
N LEU A 165 -0.01 -15.45 19.47
CA LEU A 165 0.33 -14.25 18.71
C LEU A 165 1.73 -14.32 18.09
N LYS A 166 2.72 -14.82 18.83
CA LYS A 166 4.10 -14.97 18.34
C LYS A 166 4.17 -15.95 17.16
N LEU A 167 3.45 -17.07 17.25
CA LEU A 167 3.43 -18.12 16.23
C LEU A 167 2.69 -17.70 14.94
N ARG A 168 1.72 -16.78 15.00
CA ARG A 168 1.12 -16.17 13.79
C ARG A 168 2.10 -15.30 12.99
N GLY A 169 3.21 -14.91 13.59
CA GLY A 169 4.30 -14.21 12.93
C GLY A 169 4.39 -12.73 13.26
N ARG A 170 5.55 -12.14 12.93
CA ARG A 170 5.92 -10.78 13.33
C ARG A 170 4.96 -9.71 12.80
N THR A 171 4.52 -9.84 11.55
CA THR A 171 3.59 -8.89 10.91
C THR A 171 2.22 -8.91 11.60
N PHE A 172 1.70 -10.09 11.93
CA PHE A 172 0.44 -10.22 12.64
C PHE A 172 0.52 -9.57 14.03
N ARG A 173 1.57 -9.87 14.79
CA ARG A 173 1.79 -9.26 16.11
C ARG A 173 1.89 -7.74 16.03
N ARG A 174 2.64 -7.20 15.07
CA ARG A 174 2.74 -5.75 14.83
C ARG A 174 1.38 -5.13 14.50
N ASN A 175 0.56 -5.80 13.69
CA ASN A 175 -0.79 -5.33 13.39
C ASN A 175 -1.66 -5.29 14.67
N VAL A 176 -1.54 -6.28 15.56
CA VAL A 176 -2.24 -6.28 16.85
C VAL A 176 -1.75 -5.16 17.76
N GLU A 177 -0.45 -4.92 17.85
CA GLU A 177 0.14 -3.82 18.64
C GLU A 177 -0.31 -2.45 18.13
N MET A 178 -0.34 -2.29 16.80
CA MET A 178 -0.82 -1.07 16.14
C MET A 178 -2.31 -0.87 16.38
N TYR A 179 -3.13 -1.90 16.14
CA TYR A 179 -4.56 -1.86 16.43
C TYR A 179 -4.79 -1.52 17.90
N ARG A 180 -4.08 -2.16 18.83
CA ARG A 180 -4.16 -1.88 20.27
C ARG A 180 -3.86 -0.42 20.57
N THR A 181 -2.88 0.18 19.90
CA THR A 181 -2.51 1.59 20.10
C THR A 181 -3.61 2.52 19.58
N LEU A 182 -4.06 2.33 18.34
CA LEU A 182 -5.12 3.13 17.71
C LEU A 182 -6.49 2.95 18.41
N SER A 183 -6.71 1.78 19.01
CA SER A 183 -7.96 1.42 19.66
C SER A 183 -8.04 1.78 21.14
N LYS A 184 -7.00 2.37 21.74
CA LYS A 184 -7.02 2.80 23.14
C LYS A 184 -8.12 3.82 23.39
N ILE A 185 -8.83 3.64 24.50
CA ILE A 185 -9.74 4.66 25.03
C ILE A 185 -8.90 5.88 25.40
N ARG A 186 -9.28 7.04 24.86
CA ARG A 186 -8.50 8.27 25.01
C ARG A 186 -8.69 8.84 26.40
N ARG A 187 -7.61 9.37 26.99
CA ARG A 187 -7.68 10.25 28.15
C ARG A 187 -7.95 11.66 27.62
N HIS A 188 -8.91 12.38 28.19
CA HIS A 188 -9.25 13.74 27.75
C HIS A 188 -8.18 14.78 28.13
N GLU A 189 -7.23 14.44 28.99
CA GLU A 189 -6.12 15.31 29.35
C GLU A 189 -4.96 15.14 28.36
N LEU A 190 -4.80 16.13 27.49
CA LEU A 190 -3.59 16.30 26.68
C LEU A 190 -2.46 16.77 27.60
N PRO A 191 -1.26 16.17 27.53
CA PRO A 191 -0.11 16.71 28.25
C PRO A 191 0.17 18.15 27.76
N SER A 192 0.47 19.06 28.69
CA SER A 192 0.61 20.50 28.46
C SER A 192 1.81 20.91 27.58
N GLU A 193 2.69 19.98 27.21
CA GLU A 193 3.90 20.21 26.38
C GLU A 193 3.98 19.24 25.18
N GLY A 194 2.97 19.24 24.32
CA GLY A 194 2.97 18.45 23.08
C GLY A 194 3.84 19.06 21.98
N PHE A 195 4.48 18.22 21.15
CA PHE A 195 5.16 18.68 19.93
C PHE A 195 4.14 18.93 18.80
N ASN A 196 4.35 19.96 17.99
CA ASN A 196 3.56 20.20 16.78
C ASN A 196 4.15 19.44 15.59
N ILE A 197 3.36 18.60 14.94
CA ILE A 197 3.76 17.78 13.79
C ILE A 197 3.01 18.26 12.56
N ALA A 198 3.71 18.72 11.52
CA ALA A 198 3.10 19.07 10.24
C ALA A 198 3.02 17.86 9.31
N ILE A 199 1.93 17.74 8.56
CA ILE A 199 1.67 16.67 7.58
C ILE A 199 1.24 17.32 6.27
N MET A 200 1.86 16.93 5.15
CA MET A 200 1.50 17.44 3.83
C MET A 200 1.59 16.37 2.75
N ASN A 201 0.79 16.51 1.69
CA ASN A 201 0.86 15.66 0.51
C ASN A 201 1.59 16.39 -0.62
N VAL A 202 2.49 15.74 -1.36
CA VAL A 202 3.23 16.33 -2.50
C VAL A 202 3.28 15.36 -3.67
N GLY A 203 3.05 15.84 -4.88
CA GLY A 203 3.06 15.04 -6.11
C GLY A 203 1.64 14.85 -6.66
N SER A 204 1.38 13.66 -7.21
CA SER A 204 0.06 13.33 -7.77
C SER A 204 -0.83 12.68 -6.70
N PRO A 205 -2.14 12.95 -6.69
CA PRO A 205 -3.06 12.20 -5.84
C PRO A 205 -2.98 10.70 -6.13
N CYS A 206 -3.04 9.88 -5.08
CA CYS A 206 -3.15 8.44 -5.22
C CYS A 206 -3.94 7.83 -4.06
N ALA A 207 -4.56 6.70 -4.35
CA ALA A 207 -5.22 5.86 -3.38
C ALA A 207 -4.30 5.53 -2.18
N GLY A 208 -4.80 5.70 -0.95
CA GLY A 208 -4.08 5.37 0.29
C GLY A 208 -3.36 6.55 0.96
N CYS A 209 -3.17 7.69 0.29
CA CYS A 209 -2.54 8.85 0.93
C CYS A 209 -3.42 9.42 2.08
N ASN A 210 -4.74 9.48 1.90
CA ASN A 210 -5.67 9.89 2.96
C ASN A 210 -5.62 8.95 4.18
N ALA A 211 -5.43 7.64 3.96
CA ALA A 211 -5.24 6.67 5.05
C ALA A 211 -3.95 6.92 5.84
N ALA A 212 -2.87 7.29 5.15
CA ALA A 212 -1.62 7.69 5.79
C ALA A 212 -1.78 8.99 6.60
N VAL A 213 -2.41 10.03 6.03
CA VAL A 213 -2.69 11.30 6.74
C VAL A 213 -3.54 11.03 7.99
N MET A 214 -4.64 10.29 7.85
CA MET A 214 -5.50 9.92 8.98
C MET A 214 -4.70 9.24 10.09
N SER A 215 -3.86 8.28 9.73
CA SER A 215 -3.05 7.55 10.70
C SER A 215 -2.02 8.44 11.38
N CYS A 216 -1.38 9.37 10.66
CA CYS A 216 -0.48 10.36 11.24
C CYS A 216 -1.20 11.24 12.26
N VAL A 217 -2.33 11.84 11.88
CA VAL A 217 -3.13 12.71 12.76
C VAL A 217 -3.55 11.99 14.03
N ARG A 218 -4.15 10.80 13.90
CA ARG A 218 -4.62 10.04 15.06
C ARG A 218 -3.51 9.55 15.95
N THR A 219 -2.40 9.10 15.37
CA THR A 219 -1.24 8.67 16.14
C THR A 219 -0.61 9.85 16.87
N ALA A 220 -0.53 11.03 16.24
CA ALA A 220 -0.02 12.24 16.89
C ALA A 220 -0.85 12.61 18.13
N ILE A 221 -2.18 12.65 18.00
CA ILE A 221 -3.10 12.92 19.11
C ILE A 221 -2.92 11.90 20.24
N LEU A 222 -2.84 10.60 19.91
CA LEU A 222 -2.64 9.53 20.91
C LEU A 222 -1.29 9.62 21.64
N GLN A 223 -0.29 10.24 21.02
CA GLN A 223 1.02 10.48 21.62
C GLN A 223 1.12 11.85 22.31
N GLY A 224 0.01 12.60 22.41
CA GLY A 224 -0.02 13.93 23.03
C GLY A 224 0.64 15.02 22.17
N CYS A 225 0.82 14.79 20.88
CA CYS A 225 1.30 15.79 19.92
C CYS A 225 0.12 16.55 19.30
N VAL A 226 0.40 17.72 18.73
CA VAL A 226 -0.58 18.55 18.02
C VAL A 226 -0.36 18.43 16.51
N PRO A 227 -1.21 17.71 15.77
CA PRO A 227 -1.06 17.60 14.33
C PRO A 227 -1.57 18.85 13.61
N TYR A 228 -0.79 19.30 12.63
CA TYR A 228 -1.19 20.29 11.63
C TYR A 228 -1.16 19.66 10.25
N CYS A 229 -2.20 19.86 9.46
CA CYS A 229 -2.19 19.55 8.04
C CYS A 229 -1.90 20.81 7.23
N ILE A 230 -1.03 20.68 6.22
CA ILE A 230 -0.73 21.73 5.25
C ILE A 230 -1.48 21.39 3.97
N TYR A 231 -2.34 22.30 3.53
CA TYR A 231 -3.08 22.17 2.28
C TYR A 231 -2.20 22.59 1.09
N ASN A 232 -2.50 22.10 -0.10
CA ASN A 232 -1.89 22.54 -1.37
C ASN A 232 -0.35 22.45 -1.38
N SER A 233 0.20 21.40 -0.76
CA SER A 233 1.62 21.01 -0.88
C SER A 233 2.59 22.14 -0.53
N ASN A 234 3.65 22.30 -1.32
CA ASN A 234 4.68 23.31 -1.14
C ASN A 234 4.14 24.75 -1.27
N GLU A 235 3.16 24.98 -2.14
CA GLU A 235 2.53 26.30 -2.28
C GLU A 235 1.79 26.71 -1.01
N GLY A 236 1.00 25.81 -0.42
CA GLY A 236 0.33 26.09 0.85
C GLY A 236 1.29 26.18 2.04
N LEU A 237 2.41 25.45 2.04
CA LEU A 237 3.48 25.64 3.01
C LEU A 237 4.08 27.06 2.93
N ALA A 238 4.32 27.57 1.72
CA ALA A 238 4.85 28.91 1.50
C ALA A 238 3.82 30.02 1.82
N THR A 239 2.54 29.80 1.51
CA THR A 239 1.46 30.78 1.75
C THR A 239 0.84 30.69 3.15
N GLY A 240 1.15 29.65 3.92
CA GLY A 240 0.73 29.50 5.32
C GLY A 240 -0.64 28.83 5.51
N GLN A 241 -1.04 27.94 4.61
CA GLN A 241 -2.31 27.20 4.65
C GLN A 241 -2.27 26.00 5.61
N PHE A 242 -2.09 26.27 6.90
CA PHE A 242 -2.06 25.27 7.96
C PHE A 242 -3.41 25.15 8.65
N GLN A 243 -3.85 23.93 8.92
CA GLN A 243 -5.00 23.64 9.78
C GLN A 243 -4.56 22.75 10.92
N LYS A 244 -4.87 23.16 12.15
CA LYS A 244 -4.77 22.27 13.31
C LYS A 244 -5.85 21.19 13.19
N MET A 245 -5.45 19.93 13.31
CA MET A 245 -6.36 18.79 13.13
C MET A 245 -6.82 18.23 14.47
N GLU A 246 -8.11 17.95 14.57
CA GLU A 246 -8.73 17.17 15.62
C GLU A 246 -9.03 15.75 15.12
N TRP A 247 -9.41 14.84 16.02
CA TRP A 247 -9.59 13.43 15.65
C TRP A 247 -10.63 13.18 14.56
N ASN A 248 -11.74 13.93 14.60
CA ASN A 248 -12.85 13.75 13.68
C ASN A 248 -12.60 14.36 12.31
N ASP A 249 -11.66 15.29 12.18
CA ASP A 249 -11.37 15.95 10.91
C ASP A 249 -10.90 14.94 9.86
N VAL A 250 -10.35 13.80 10.31
CA VAL A 250 -9.89 12.69 9.47
C VAL A 250 -10.79 11.45 9.56
N ALA A 251 -12.00 11.56 10.11
CA ALA A 251 -12.92 10.43 10.18
C ALA A 251 -13.25 9.89 8.78
N LEU A 252 -13.20 8.56 8.60
CA LEU A 252 -13.46 7.85 7.35
C LEU A 252 -12.47 8.10 6.20
N TRP A 253 -11.42 8.92 6.40
CA TRP A 253 -10.42 9.19 5.35
C TRP A 253 -9.68 7.95 4.86
N SER A 254 -9.62 6.88 5.67
CA SER A 254 -8.97 5.62 5.28
C SER A 254 -9.59 4.99 4.02
N SER A 255 -10.90 5.15 3.80
CA SER A 255 -11.59 4.52 2.67
C SER A 255 -11.64 5.36 1.40
N GLU A 256 -11.16 6.60 1.45
CA GLU A 256 -11.35 7.58 0.39
C GLU A 256 -10.11 7.67 -0.52
N GLY A 257 -10.35 7.70 -1.83
CA GLY A 257 -9.33 8.00 -2.83
C GLY A 257 -8.97 9.48 -2.91
N GLY A 258 -8.13 9.84 -3.88
CA GLY A 258 -7.69 11.23 -4.07
C GLY A 258 -6.80 11.74 -2.92
N SER A 259 -6.79 13.06 -2.70
CA SER A 259 -6.01 13.73 -1.65
C SER A 259 -6.82 14.89 -1.06
N PHE A 260 -7.31 14.77 0.17
CA PHE A 260 -8.09 15.84 0.81
C PHE A 260 -7.27 17.08 1.17
N LEU A 261 -5.96 16.92 1.36
CA LEU A 261 -5.06 18.05 1.57
C LEU A 261 -4.71 18.78 0.26
N GLY A 262 -5.12 18.24 -0.90
CA GLY A 262 -4.55 18.63 -2.19
C GLY A 262 -3.16 18.01 -2.39
N ALA A 263 -2.77 17.80 -3.64
CA ALA A 263 -1.44 17.29 -3.99
C ALA A 263 -0.99 17.93 -5.29
N GLN A 264 0.12 18.66 -5.24
CA GLN A 264 0.72 19.35 -6.37
C GLN A 264 2.18 18.91 -6.57
N ARG A 265 2.67 18.98 -7.80
CA ARG A 265 4.03 18.55 -8.19
C ARG A 265 5.09 19.64 -8.03
N THR A 266 4.69 20.87 -7.71
CA THR A 266 5.58 22.04 -7.60
C THR A 266 6.66 21.80 -6.55
N LEU A 267 7.92 21.99 -6.92
CA LEU A 267 9.06 21.88 -6.02
C LEU A 267 9.33 23.23 -5.31
N PRO A 268 9.96 23.23 -4.12
CA PRO A 268 10.45 24.45 -3.51
C PRO A 268 11.47 25.16 -4.40
N THR A 269 11.39 26.49 -4.46
CA THR A 269 12.28 27.38 -5.20
C THR A 269 13.03 28.29 -4.24
N ASN A 270 14.09 28.96 -4.70
CA ASN A 270 14.85 29.91 -3.88
C ASN A 270 13.99 31.06 -3.32
N GLU A 271 12.92 31.44 -4.03
CA GLU A 271 11.97 32.48 -3.59
C GLU A 271 11.01 31.98 -2.51
N THR A 272 10.60 30.70 -2.59
CA THR A 272 9.61 30.13 -1.68
C THR A 272 10.22 29.57 -0.40
N LEU A 273 11.49 29.11 -0.43
CA LEU A 273 12.19 28.55 0.74
C LEU A 273 12.17 29.47 1.98
N PRO A 274 12.48 30.79 1.87
CA PRO A 274 12.37 31.71 3.02
C PRO A 274 10.96 31.79 3.59
N MET A 275 9.94 31.79 2.73
CA MET A 275 8.53 31.85 3.15
C MET A 275 8.11 30.58 3.89
N MET A 276 8.52 29.41 3.38
CA MET A 276 8.27 28.12 4.03
C MET A 276 8.93 28.05 5.41
N ALA A 277 10.21 28.44 5.51
CA ALA A 277 10.94 28.47 6.77
C ALA A 277 10.28 29.41 7.79
N LYS A 278 9.83 30.59 7.35
CA LYS A 278 9.07 31.54 8.18
C LYS A 278 7.78 30.94 8.71
N ASN A 279 7.04 30.20 7.88
CA ASN A 279 5.78 29.59 8.31
C ASN A 279 6.00 28.41 9.27
N LEU A 280 7.02 27.57 9.06
CA LEU A 280 7.37 26.52 10.02
C LEU A 280 7.63 27.11 11.41
N LEU A 281 8.32 28.25 11.49
CA LEU A 281 8.54 28.98 12.74
C LEU A 281 7.23 29.58 13.29
N ARG A 282 6.43 30.24 12.45
CA ARG A 282 5.17 30.89 12.83
C ARG A 282 4.18 29.91 13.48
N PHE A 283 4.07 28.70 12.94
CA PHE A 283 3.20 27.64 13.47
C PHE A 283 3.90 26.75 14.51
N ASN A 284 5.14 27.09 14.87
CA ASN A 284 5.97 26.36 15.83
C ASN A 284 6.05 24.86 15.52
N ILE A 285 6.34 24.52 14.25
CA ILE A 285 6.41 23.13 13.78
C ILE A 285 7.71 22.49 14.23
N HIS A 286 7.61 21.29 14.83
CA HIS A 286 8.75 20.57 15.39
C HIS A 286 9.16 19.36 14.54
N SER A 287 8.30 18.88 13.65
CA SER A 287 8.63 17.87 12.64
C SER A 287 7.69 17.94 11.44
N LEU A 288 8.13 17.39 10.30
CA LEU A 288 7.37 17.38 9.05
C LEU A 288 7.26 15.96 8.47
N ILE A 289 6.04 15.55 8.15
CA ILE A 289 5.74 14.32 7.40
C ILE A 289 5.30 14.71 6.00
N ILE A 290 5.99 14.20 4.98
CA ILE A 290 5.70 14.47 3.57
C ILE A 290 5.23 13.17 2.92
N ILE A 291 3.97 13.10 2.49
CA ILE A 291 3.41 11.92 1.84
C ILE A 291 3.36 12.17 0.34
N GLY A 292 4.06 11.35 -0.45
CA GLY A 292 4.11 11.62 -1.88
C GLY A 292 5.12 10.80 -2.68
N GLY A 293 5.18 11.09 -3.98
CA GLY A 293 6.06 10.40 -4.93
C GLY A 293 7.47 10.99 -4.97
N PHE A 294 8.09 10.95 -6.14
CA PHE A 294 9.45 11.47 -6.35
C PHE A 294 9.59 12.95 -5.97
N ASN A 295 8.57 13.79 -6.25
CA ASN A 295 8.57 15.20 -5.84
C ASN A 295 8.56 15.40 -4.31
N ALA A 296 7.95 14.50 -3.54
CA ALA A 296 8.00 14.53 -2.08
C ALA A 296 9.40 14.18 -1.55
N TYR A 297 10.02 13.15 -2.12
CA TYR A 297 11.41 12.81 -1.86
C TYR A 297 12.32 14.00 -2.15
N HIS A 298 12.21 14.59 -3.34
CA HIS A 298 13.02 15.73 -3.76
C HIS A 298 12.76 16.97 -2.88
N THR A 299 11.50 17.23 -2.48
CA THR A 299 11.18 18.31 -1.53
C THR A 299 11.92 18.13 -0.20
N CYS A 300 11.93 16.91 0.36
CA CYS A 300 12.64 16.61 1.60
C CYS A 300 14.16 16.79 1.43
N LEU A 301 14.71 16.34 0.31
CA LEU A 301 16.13 16.52 -0.02
C LEU A 301 16.51 18.00 -0.10
N ILE A 302 15.70 18.82 -0.78
CA ILE A 302 15.90 20.27 -0.85
C ILE A 302 15.92 20.88 0.56
N PHE A 303 14.99 20.52 1.43
CA PHE A 303 14.98 21.01 2.82
C PHE A 303 16.20 20.53 3.61
N ALA A 304 16.61 19.27 3.46
CA ALA A 304 17.78 18.70 4.14
C ALA A 304 19.06 19.46 3.75
N GLN A 305 19.29 19.66 2.46
CA GLN A 305 20.45 20.41 1.93
C GLN A 305 20.45 21.87 2.37
N ASN A 306 19.28 22.46 2.61
CA ASN A 306 19.12 23.85 3.01
C ASN A 306 19.06 24.09 4.53
N ARG A 307 19.30 23.08 5.36
CA ARG A 307 19.35 23.19 6.84
C ARG A 307 20.38 24.19 7.37
N LYS A 308 21.48 24.41 6.63
CA LYS A 308 22.51 25.39 7.00
C LYS A 308 21.99 26.82 6.84
N ASN A 309 21.34 27.09 5.71
CA ASN A 309 20.85 28.42 5.33
C ASN A 309 19.57 28.81 6.08
N TYR A 310 18.71 27.83 6.40
CA TYR A 310 17.42 28.07 7.06
C TYR A 310 17.30 27.19 8.32
N PRO A 311 17.59 27.74 9.51
CA PRO A 311 17.46 27.01 10.78
C PRO A 311 16.09 26.34 11.02
N PRO A 312 14.94 26.88 10.57
CA PRO A 312 13.65 26.19 10.71
C PRO A 312 13.55 24.83 9.99
N PHE A 313 14.41 24.52 9.02
CA PHE A 313 14.47 23.18 8.40
C PHE A 313 15.26 22.15 9.23
N ARG A 314 15.87 22.55 10.36
CA ARG A 314 16.60 21.64 11.26
C ARG A 314 15.69 20.77 12.12
N ILE A 315 14.42 20.64 11.72
CA ILE A 315 13.46 19.71 12.31
C ILE A 315 13.61 18.30 11.72
N PRO A 316 13.21 17.25 12.47
CA PRO A 316 13.01 15.92 11.92
C PRO A 316 11.98 15.89 10.78
N MET A 317 12.31 15.19 9.69
CA MET A 317 11.50 15.06 8.49
C MET A 317 11.41 13.60 8.06
N CYS A 318 10.23 13.15 7.65
CA CYS A 318 10.00 11.80 7.16
C CYS A 318 9.14 11.80 5.89
N VAL A 319 9.63 11.15 4.83
CA VAL A 319 8.89 10.93 3.60
C VAL A 319 8.19 9.58 3.63
N ILE A 320 6.89 9.56 3.35
CA ILE A 320 6.11 8.34 3.13
C ILE A 320 5.86 8.21 1.61
N PRO A 321 6.47 7.21 0.94
CA PRO A 321 6.35 7.04 -0.51
C PRO A 321 4.92 6.74 -0.95
N SER A 322 4.37 7.59 -1.82
CA SER A 322 2.97 7.57 -2.26
C SER A 322 2.87 8.00 -3.73
N THR A 323 2.69 7.03 -4.62
CA THR A 323 2.54 7.22 -6.06
C THR A 323 2.10 5.90 -6.69
N ILE A 324 1.31 5.95 -7.76
CA ILE A 324 0.93 4.74 -8.50
C ILE A 324 2.12 4.15 -9.28
N ASN A 325 3.11 4.98 -9.64
CA ASN A 325 4.22 4.58 -10.52
C ASN A 325 5.21 3.64 -9.83
N ASN A 326 5.24 3.59 -8.49
CA ASN A 326 6.25 2.88 -7.71
C ASN A 326 7.70 3.24 -8.10
N ASN A 327 7.95 4.52 -8.33
CA ASN A 327 9.20 5.06 -8.87
C ASN A 327 10.03 5.85 -7.84
N VAL A 328 9.86 5.57 -6.55
CA VAL A 328 10.53 6.30 -5.47
C VAL A 328 11.72 5.47 -4.98
N PRO A 329 12.94 6.03 -4.86
CA PRO A 329 14.11 5.32 -4.35
C PRO A 329 13.94 4.90 -2.89
N GLY A 330 14.69 3.88 -2.47
CA GLY A 330 14.69 3.40 -1.09
C GLY A 330 13.45 2.61 -0.65
N THR A 331 12.53 2.27 -1.56
CA THR A 331 11.37 1.43 -1.26
C THR A 331 11.03 0.47 -2.40
N GLY A 332 10.60 -0.75 -2.08
CA GLY A 332 10.06 -1.68 -3.07
C GLY A 332 8.58 -1.43 -3.41
N PHE A 333 7.87 -0.70 -2.56
CA PHE A 333 6.44 -0.43 -2.68
C PHE A 333 6.09 1.00 -2.27
N THR A 334 5.19 1.63 -3.01
CA THR A 334 4.59 2.93 -2.72
C THR A 334 3.09 2.81 -2.50
N LEU A 335 2.51 3.72 -1.71
CA LEU A 335 1.06 3.81 -1.57
C LEU A 335 0.41 4.12 -2.92
N GLY A 336 -0.67 3.42 -3.23
CA GLY A 336 -1.50 3.60 -4.41
C GLY A 336 -1.15 2.67 -5.57
N ALA A 337 0.03 2.03 -5.53
CA ALA A 337 0.47 1.13 -6.58
C ALA A 337 -0.40 -0.13 -6.66
N ASP A 338 -0.79 -0.72 -5.53
CA ASP A 338 -1.67 -1.90 -5.52
C ASP A 338 -3.09 -1.56 -6.01
N SER A 339 -3.64 -0.43 -5.57
CA SER A 339 -4.94 0.06 -6.05
C SER A 339 -4.92 0.27 -7.56
N SER A 340 -3.86 0.90 -8.08
CA SER A 340 -3.70 1.15 -9.50
C SER A 340 -3.60 -0.14 -10.31
N LEU A 341 -2.77 -1.09 -9.87
CA LEU A 341 -2.65 -2.39 -10.48
C LEU A 341 -4.01 -3.11 -10.56
N ASN A 342 -4.78 -3.12 -9.46
CA ASN A 342 -6.10 -3.74 -9.44
C ASN A 342 -7.07 -3.09 -10.44
N GLU A 343 -7.03 -1.76 -10.60
CA GLU A 343 -7.85 -1.07 -11.60
C GLU A 343 -7.41 -1.38 -13.03
N ILE A 344 -6.10 -1.39 -13.30
CA ILE A 344 -5.57 -1.79 -14.61
C ILE A 344 -6.04 -3.21 -14.94
N CYS A 345 -5.83 -4.19 -14.05
CA CYS A 345 -6.23 -5.57 -14.32
C CYS A 345 -7.74 -5.73 -14.51
N LYS A 346 -8.58 -5.00 -13.77
CA LYS A 346 -10.04 -4.98 -14.01
C LYS A 346 -10.39 -4.45 -15.40
N MET A 347 -9.71 -3.40 -15.87
CA MET A 347 -9.93 -2.86 -17.22
C MET A 347 -9.45 -3.84 -18.28
N ILE A 348 -8.28 -4.44 -18.10
CA ILE A 348 -7.76 -5.48 -18.99
C ILE A 348 -8.74 -6.66 -19.06
N ASP A 349 -9.27 -7.12 -17.92
CA ASP A 349 -10.24 -8.23 -17.91
C ASP A 349 -11.51 -7.90 -18.71
N LYS A 350 -12.02 -6.66 -18.61
CA LYS A 350 -13.16 -6.18 -19.42
C LYS A 350 -12.81 -6.11 -20.91
N ILE A 351 -11.61 -5.64 -21.25
CA ILE A 351 -11.12 -5.59 -22.64
C ILE A 351 -10.99 -7.02 -23.20
N LYS A 352 -10.47 -7.96 -22.41
CA LYS A 352 -10.36 -9.38 -22.78
C LYS A 352 -11.73 -9.99 -23.09
N GLN A 353 -12.77 -9.67 -22.31
CA GLN A 353 -14.14 -10.12 -22.60
C GLN A 353 -14.65 -9.61 -23.96
N SER A 354 -14.36 -8.35 -24.31
CA SER A 354 -14.68 -7.78 -25.63
C SER A 354 -13.90 -8.47 -26.76
N ALA A 355 -12.63 -8.81 -26.53
CA ALA A 355 -11.78 -9.49 -27.49
C ALA A 355 -12.31 -10.88 -27.87
N THR A 356 -12.81 -11.65 -26.88
CA THR A 356 -13.34 -13.01 -27.10
C THR A 356 -14.50 -13.03 -28.10
N GLY A 357 -15.32 -11.98 -28.16
CA GLY A 357 -16.45 -11.91 -29.08
C GLY A 357 -16.08 -11.61 -30.54
N SER A 358 -14.86 -11.12 -30.80
CA SER A 358 -14.50 -10.57 -32.11
C SER A 358 -13.39 -11.31 -32.86
N LYS A 359 -12.67 -12.23 -32.20
CA LYS A 359 -11.61 -13.12 -32.72
C LYS A 359 -10.49 -12.41 -33.50
N ARG A 360 -9.29 -13.00 -33.50
CA ARG A 360 -8.09 -12.48 -34.20
C ARG A 360 -7.84 -10.97 -33.96
N ARG A 361 -7.79 -10.56 -32.68
CA ARG A 361 -7.52 -9.17 -32.29
C ARG A 361 -6.29 -9.01 -31.41
N VAL A 362 -5.52 -7.97 -31.70
CA VAL A 362 -4.42 -7.48 -30.87
C VAL A 362 -4.88 -6.23 -30.13
N PHE A 363 -4.64 -6.19 -28.82
CA PHE A 363 -4.92 -5.01 -28.00
C PHE A 363 -3.62 -4.45 -27.43
N ILE A 364 -3.37 -3.17 -27.70
CA ILE A 364 -2.30 -2.39 -27.09
C ILE A 364 -2.92 -1.55 -25.98
N ILE A 365 -2.58 -1.86 -24.74
CA ILE A 365 -3.11 -1.21 -23.55
C ILE A 365 -2.04 -0.31 -22.97
N GLU A 366 -2.27 1.00 -23.03
CA GLU A 366 -1.36 1.98 -22.45
C GLU A 366 -1.63 2.17 -20.96
N THR A 367 -0.59 1.99 -20.16
CA THR A 367 -0.57 2.16 -18.72
C THR A 367 0.25 3.38 -18.33
N MET A 368 -0.12 4.00 -17.21
CA MET A 368 0.68 5.04 -16.58
C MET A 368 1.96 4.42 -15.97
N GLY A 369 2.81 5.28 -15.45
CA GLY A 369 4.05 4.90 -14.78
C GLY A 369 5.16 5.91 -15.00
N ASN A 370 4.93 6.92 -15.84
CA ASN A 370 5.98 7.72 -16.45
C ASN A 370 7.05 6.77 -17.01
N TYR A 371 8.33 6.99 -16.78
CA TYR A 371 9.41 6.09 -17.20
C TYR A 371 9.48 4.75 -16.41
N CYS A 372 8.65 4.54 -15.38
CA CYS A 372 8.70 3.31 -14.57
C CYS A 372 7.75 2.25 -15.13
N GLY A 373 8.30 1.13 -15.60
CA GLY A 373 7.58 -0.01 -16.16
C GLY A 373 6.88 -0.91 -15.13
N TYR A 374 6.84 -0.54 -13.84
CA TYR A 374 6.26 -1.37 -12.77
C TYR A 374 4.81 -1.74 -13.03
N LEU A 375 3.97 -0.74 -13.33
CA LEU A 375 2.55 -0.94 -13.60
C LEU A 375 2.35 -1.80 -14.84
N ALA A 376 3.06 -1.50 -15.93
CA ALA A 376 2.98 -2.26 -17.18
C ALA A 376 3.37 -3.73 -16.97
N THR A 377 4.52 -3.99 -16.34
CA THR A 377 5.05 -5.34 -16.13
C THR A 377 4.17 -6.19 -15.22
N LEU A 378 3.80 -5.66 -14.05
CA LEU A 378 3.03 -6.44 -13.10
C LEU A 378 1.58 -6.62 -13.54
N SER A 379 0.97 -5.61 -14.17
CA SER A 379 -0.38 -5.78 -14.71
C SER A 379 -0.40 -6.75 -15.90
N ALA A 380 0.63 -6.72 -16.76
CA ALA A 380 0.80 -7.70 -17.83
C ALA A 380 0.86 -9.13 -17.27
N MET A 381 1.72 -9.36 -16.27
CA MET A 381 1.87 -10.68 -15.65
C MET A 381 0.57 -11.14 -14.97
N ALA A 382 -0.09 -10.25 -14.21
CA ALA A 382 -1.32 -10.55 -13.50
C ALA A 382 -2.53 -10.78 -14.43
N SER A 383 -2.55 -10.13 -15.59
CA SER A 383 -3.63 -10.28 -16.58
C SER A 383 -3.33 -11.32 -17.65
N GLY A 384 -2.16 -11.95 -17.63
CA GLY A 384 -1.71 -12.88 -18.68
C GLY A 384 -1.68 -12.19 -20.05
N ALA A 385 -1.01 -11.04 -20.09
CA ALA A 385 -0.65 -10.38 -21.33
C ALA A 385 0.52 -11.10 -21.99
N ASP A 386 0.58 -11.01 -23.32
CA ASP A 386 1.55 -11.71 -24.13
C ASP A 386 2.89 -10.97 -24.17
N ALA A 387 2.86 -9.64 -24.15
CA ALA A 387 4.04 -8.79 -24.11
C ALA A 387 3.82 -7.55 -23.24
N ALA A 388 4.93 -6.95 -22.79
CA ALA A 388 4.89 -5.65 -22.17
C ALA A 388 6.09 -4.78 -22.56
N TYR A 389 5.83 -3.61 -23.15
CA TYR A 389 6.86 -2.64 -23.51
C TYR A 389 7.04 -1.62 -22.39
N ILE A 390 8.28 -1.45 -21.96
CA ILE A 390 8.68 -0.58 -20.84
C ILE A 390 9.93 0.22 -21.22
N TYR A 391 10.22 1.28 -20.49
CA TYR A 391 11.39 2.11 -20.77
C TYR A 391 12.70 1.40 -20.42
N GLU A 392 12.67 0.57 -19.37
CA GLU A 392 13.83 -0.15 -18.85
C GLU A 392 14.33 -1.26 -19.80
N GLU A 393 13.51 -1.70 -20.76
CA GLU A 393 13.89 -2.65 -21.81
C GLU A 393 13.76 -1.96 -23.16
N ILE A 394 14.88 -1.52 -23.72
CA ILE A 394 14.93 -0.86 -25.01
C ILE A 394 14.46 -1.84 -26.09
N PHE A 395 13.51 -1.38 -26.92
CA PHE A 395 13.02 -2.11 -28.08
C PHE A 395 13.07 -1.25 -29.33
N ASP A 396 13.32 -1.89 -30.47
CA ASP A 396 13.43 -1.24 -31.76
C ASP A 396 12.36 -1.73 -32.76
N VAL A 397 12.43 -1.23 -33.99
CA VAL A 397 11.49 -1.63 -35.04
C VAL A 397 11.61 -3.11 -35.42
N TYR A 398 12.80 -3.72 -35.30
CA TYR A 398 13.01 -5.12 -35.63
C TYR A 398 12.33 -6.03 -34.60
N GLU A 399 12.40 -5.67 -33.32
CA GLU A 399 11.66 -6.37 -32.26
C GLU A 399 10.14 -6.27 -32.48
N LEU A 400 9.63 -5.09 -32.83
CA LEU A 400 8.20 -4.93 -33.15
C LEU A 400 7.76 -5.79 -34.35
N LEU A 401 8.60 -5.87 -35.40
CA LEU A 401 8.34 -6.73 -36.56
C LEU A 401 8.40 -8.22 -36.18
N ASN A 402 9.30 -8.61 -35.28
CA ASN A 402 9.36 -9.97 -34.76
C ASN A 402 8.09 -10.31 -33.96
N ASP A 403 7.60 -9.40 -33.12
CA ASP A 403 6.37 -9.60 -32.36
C ASP A 403 5.16 -9.79 -33.28
N ILE A 404 5.08 -9.06 -34.40
CA ILE A 404 4.03 -9.26 -35.41
C ILE A 404 4.06 -10.69 -35.98
N ARG A 405 5.25 -11.24 -36.25
CA ARG A 405 5.40 -12.62 -36.74
C ARG A 405 4.94 -13.62 -35.68
N VAL A 406 5.38 -13.47 -34.44
CA VAL A 406 4.95 -14.31 -33.30
C VAL A 406 3.43 -14.26 -33.12
N ILE A 407 2.82 -13.08 -33.24
CA ILE A 407 1.36 -12.91 -33.17
C ILE A 407 0.68 -13.69 -34.30
N ALA A 408 1.16 -13.54 -35.53
CA ALA A 408 0.60 -14.21 -36.70
C ALA A 408 0.64 -15.74 -36.54
N GLU A 409 1.77 -16.30 -36.10
CA GLU A 409 1.92 -17.72 -35.82
C GLU A 409 0.97 -18.20 -34.72
N LYS A 410 0.90 -17.49 -33.58
CA LYS A 410 -0.03 -17.83 -32.50
C LYS A 410 -1.49 -17.83 -32.94
N MET A 411 -1.87 -16.90 -33.82
CA MET A 411 -3.22 -16.80 -34.36
C MET A 411 -3.55 -17.95 -35.34
N GLN A 412 -2.55 -18.47 -36.06
CA GLN A 412 -2.68 -19.68 -36.88
C GLN A 412 -2.85 -20.94 -36.01
N THR A 413 -2.15 -21.03 -34.88
CA THR A 413 -2.27 -22.16 -33.94
C THR A 413 -3.52 -22.11 -33.05
N GLY A 414 -4.47 -21.22 -33.35
CA GLY A 414 -5.80 -21.18 -32.71
C GLY A 414 -5.98 -20.10 -31.64
N THR A 415 -4.94 -19.32 -31.31
CA THR A 415 -5.07 -18.18 -30.40
C THR A 415 -6.02 -17.15 -31.03
N GLN A 416 -6.97 -16.63 -30.25
CA GLN A 416 -7.99 -15.70 -30.77
C GLN A 416 -7.76 -14.24 -30.36
N ARG A 417 -6.79 -13.99 -29.47
CA ARG A 417 -6.46 -12.66 -28.97
C ARG A 417 -4.99 -12.56 -28.64
N TYR A 418 -4.42 -11.38 -28.75
CA TYR A 418 -3.09 -11.06 -28.25
C TYR A 418 -3.14 -9.75 -27.48
N LEU A 419 -2.44 -9.67 -26.36
CA LEU A 419 -2.50 -8.55 -25.44
C LEU A 419 -1.11 -7.99 -25.17
N ILE A 420 -0.95 -6.70 -25.43
CA ILE A 420 0.28 -5.95 -25.21
C ILE A 420 -0.01 -4.88 -24.18
N VAL A 421 0.77 -4.83 -23.11
CA VAL A 421 0.72 -3.73 -22.15
C VAL A 421 1.91 -2.80 -22.39
N ARG A 422 1.65 -1.55 -22.73
CA ARG A 422 2.68 -0.55 -23.00
C ARG A 422 2.71 0.46 -21.86
N ASN A 423 3.88 0.76 -21.32
CA ASN A 423 4.06 1.92 -20.45
C ASN A 423 4.04 3.22 -21.30
N GLU A 424 3.39 4.27 -20.80
CA GLU A 424 3.21 5.54 -21.52
C GLU A 424 4.52 6.17 -22.05
N LYS A 425 5.63 6.03 -21.32
CA LYS A 425 6.98 6.50 -21.68
C LYS A 425 7.94 5.37 -22.08
N ALA A 426 7.43 4.22 -22.50
CA ALA A 426 8.28 3.11 -22.96
C ALA A 426 9.20 3.53 -24.12
N SER A 427 8.71 4.42 -24.99
CA SER A 427 9.49 5.08 -26.04
C SER A 427 8.81 6.41 -26.40
N GLU A 428 9.60 7.43 -26.73
CA GLU A 428 9.07 8.72 -27.20
C GLU A 428 8.51 8.62 -28.63
N ASN A 429 9.13 7.80 -29.47
CA ASN A 429 8.77 7.66 -30.88
C ASN A 429 7.78 6.50 -31.13
N TYR A 430 7.98 5.37 -30.45
CA TYR A 430 7.10 4.20 -30.58
C TYR A 430 5.89 4.34 -29.66
N THR A 431 5.04 5.30 -29.99
CA THR A 431 3.78 5.58 -29.30
C THR A 431 2.78 4.45 -29.47
N SER A 432 1.76 4.37 -28.61
CA SER A 432 0.66 3.41 -28.76
C SER A 432 0.01 3.49 -30.15
N GLU A 433 -0.10 4.69 -30.70
CA GLU A 433 -0.68 4.92 -32.02
C GLU A 433 0.25 4.45 -33.15
N PHE A 434 1.55 4.72 -33.05
CA PHE A 434 2.53 4.20 -34.00
C PHE A 434 2.52 2.66 -34.04
N ILE A 435 2.60 2.01 -32.88
CA ILE A 435 2.58 0.54 -32.80
C ILE A 435 1.26 -0.01 -33.35
N ARG A 436 0.13 0.66 -33.09
CA ARG A 436 -1.17 0.28 -33.65
C ARG A 436 -1.16 0.31 -35.17
N GLN A 437 -0.66 1.39 -35.76
CA GLN A 437 -0.62 1.56 -37.22
C GLN A 437 0.30 0.51 -37.86
N LEU A 438 1.51 0.33 -37.33
CA LEU A 438 2.46 -0.69 -37.78
C LEU A 438 1.84 -2.09 -37.73
N PHE A 439 1.29 -2.49 -36.58
CA PHE A 439 0.72 -3.82 -36.41
C PHE A 439 -0.54 -4.02 -37.26
N THR A 440 -1.30 -2.95 -37.54
CA THR A 440 -2.47 -3.04 -38.41
C THR A 440 -2.06 -3.25 -39.87
N GLU A 441 -0.99 -2.59 -40.32
CA GLU A 441 -0.51 -2.68 -41.70
C GLU A 441 0.17 -4.02 -41.96
N GLU A 442 1.14 -4.39 -41.13
CA GLU A 442 1.90 -5.63 -41.28
C GLU A 442 1.08 -6.89 -40.91
N GLY A 443 0.05 -6.73 -40.08
CA GLY A 443 -0.88 -7.80 -39.70
C GLY A 443 -2.07 -7.99 -40.65
N LYS A 444 -2.12 -7.26 -41.77
CA LYS A 444 -3.26 -7.27 -42.71
C LYS A 444 -3.67 -8.68 -43.13
N GLY A 445 -4.97 -8.95 -43.07
CA GLY A 445 -5.54 -10.25 -43.40
C GLY A 445 -5.39 -11.33 -42.31
N ILE A 446 -4.56 -11.10 -41.29
CA ILE A 446 -4.32 -12.06 -40.21
C ILE A 446 -5.04 -11.64 -38.93
N PHE A 447 -4.84 -10.39 -38.49
CA PHE A 447 -5.47 -9.85 -37.28
C PHE A 447 -5.76 -8.35 -37.41
N SER A 448 -6.54 -7.82 -36.47
CA SER A 448 -6.77 -6.37 -36.34
C SER A 448 -6.28 -5.84 -35.00
N THR A 449 -5.76 -4.61 -35.00
CA THR A 449 -5.17 -4.00 -33.79
C THR A 449 -6.05 -2.88 -33.25
N ARG A 450 -6.15 -2.79 -31.92
CA ARG A 450 -6.86 -1.73 -31.20
C ARG A 450 -5.99 -1.19 -30.07
N THR A 451 -6.16 0.08 -29.76
CA THR A 451 -5.50 0.76 -28.65
C THR A 451 -6.51 1.11 -27.57
N ASN A 452 -6.09 0.97 -26.32
CA ASN A 452 -6.85 1.44 -25.16
C ASN A 452 -5.90 2.18 -24.23
N ILE A 453 -6.07 3.50 -24.16
CA ILE A 453 -5.34 4.34 -23.21
C ILE A 453 -6.18 4.40 -21.95
N LEU A 454 -5.72 3.74 -20.88
CA LEU A 454 -6.50 3.67 -19.63
C LEU A 454 -6.59 5.04 -18.94
N GLY A 455 -5.56 5.86 -19.08
CA GLY A 455 -5.50 7.22 -18.54
C GLY A 455 -5.66 7.27 -17.02
N HIS A 456 -6.27 8.35 -16.51
CA HIS A 456 -6.33 8.64 -15.08
C HIS A 456 -7.23 7.71 -14.26
N THR A 457 -8.03 6.87 -14.91
CA THR A 457 -8.82 5.83 -14.22
C THR A 457 -7.92 4.87 -13.43
N GLN A 458 -6.65 4.77 -13.81
CA GLN A 458 -5.61 3.99 -13.12
C GLN A 458 -5.25 4.53 -11.73
N GLN A 459 -5.57 5.77 -11.38
CA GLN A 459 -5.41 6.25 -10.00
C GLN A 459 -6.39 5.57 -9.04
N GLY A 460 -7.46 4.99 -9.60
CA GLY A 460 -8.52 4.30 -8.90
C GLY A 460 -9.50 5.23 -8.20
N GLY A 461 -10.56 4.62 -7.67
CA GLY A 461 -11.50 5.27 -6.77
C GLY A 461 -11.07 5.01 -5.34
N ASN A 462 -11.83 4.16 -4.64
CA ASN A 462 -11.52 3.81 -3.26
C ASN A 462 -10.25 2.94 -3.18
N PRO A 463 -9.31 3.24 -2.26
CA PRO A 463 -8.09 2.47 -2.09
C PRO A 463 -8.35 0.99 -1.81
N SER A 464 -7.46 0.13 -2.30
CA SER A 464 -7.46 -1.29 -1.97
C SER A 464 -7.19 -1.50 -0.48
N PRO A 465 -7.62 -2.63 0.11
CA PRO A 465 -7.29 -2.95 1.49
C PRO A 465 -5.78 -2.97 1.78
N PHE A 466 -4.95 -3.32 0.79
CA PHE A 466 -3.50 -3.27 0.90
C PHE A 466 -3.02 -1.83 1.11
N ASP A 467 -3.41 -0.90 0.25
CA ASP A 467 -2.97 0.50 0.34
C ASP A 467 -3.49 1.20 1.59
N ARG A 468 -4.72 0.91 2.02
CA ARG A 468 -5.25 1.44 3.31
C ARG A 468 -4.43 0.97 4.49
N LEU A 469 -4.19 -0.34 4.56
CA LEU A 469 -3.43 -0.95 5.66
C LEU A 469 -1.97 -0.50 5.63
N PHE A 470 -1.37 -0.41 4.45
CA PHE A 470 0.00 0.07 4.28
C PHE A 470 0.10 1.54 4.69
N GLY A 471 -0.82 2.40 4.24
CA GLY A 471 -0.86 3.81 4.62
C GLY A 471 -0.99 4.00 6.13
N ALA A 472 -1.91 3.25 6.76
CA ALA A 472 -2.09 3.28 8.20
C ALA A 472 -0.84 2.82 8.98
N LYS A 473 -0.11 1.82 8.47
CA LYS A 473 1.15 1.38 9.09
C LYS A 473 2.25 2.42 8.98
N MET A 474 2.39 2.98 7.78
CA MET A 474 3.46 3.92 7.49
C MET A 474 3.26 5.22 8.27
N GLY A 475 2.03 5.73 8.34
CA GLY A 475 1.70 6.93 9.09
C GLY A 475 1.96 6.79 10.60
N ALA A 476 1.41 5.74 11.23
CA ALA A 476 1.63 5.51 12.65
C ALA A 476 3.12 5.35 13.00
N ARG A 477 3.88 4.63 12.17
CA ARG A 477 5.32 4.43 12.38
C ARG A 477 6.11 5.72 12.23
N ALA A 478 5.79 6.55 11.24
CA ALA A 478 6.46 7.83 11.00
C ALA A 478 6.32 8.76 12.21
N VAL A 479 5.11 8.88 12.77
CA VAL A 479 4.87 9.70 13.97
C VAL A 479 5.66 9.19 15.18
N VAL A 480 5.63 7.90 15.45
CA VAL A 480 6.37 7.31 16.59
C VAL A 480 7.88 7.52 16.44
N HIS A 481 8.40 7.38 15.22
CA HIS A 481 9.81 7.63 14.93
C HIS A 481 10.18 9.10 15.13
N LEU A 482 9.45 10.03 14.51
CA LEU A 482 9.69 11.46 14.62
C LEU A 482 9.56 11.95 16.06
N LEU A 483 8.64 11.40 16.86
CA LEU A 483 8.53 11.72 18.28
C LEU A 483 9.81 11.37 19.06
N GLY A 484 10.45 10.25 18.74
CA GLY A 484 11.76 9.90 19.28
C GLY A 484 12.81 10.95 18.93
N GLN A 485 12.88 11.32 17.64
CA GLN A 485 13.85 12.30 17.15
C GLN A 485 13.61 13.72 17.69
N MET A 486 12.35 14.16 17.84
CA MET A 486 12.03 15.46 18.43
C MET A 486 12.44 15.53 19.90
N LYS A 487 12.22 14.45 20.67
CA LYS A 487 12.67 14.36 22.07
C LYS A 487 14.19 14.40 22.19
N GLU A 488 14.89 13.77 21.28
CA GLU A 488 16.36 13.81 21.21
C GLU A 488 16.85 15.21 20.82
N TYR A 489 16.27 15.80 19.78
CA TYR A 489 16.59 17.15 19.33
C TYR A 489 16.38 18.20 20.43
N LYS A 490 15.28 18.13 21.21
CA LYS A 490 15.05 19.02 22.36
C LYS A 490 16.17 18.93 23.41
N LYS A 491 16.88 17.80 23.51
CA LYS A 491 17.98 17.59 24.47
C LYS A 491 19.35 17.98 23.92
N THR A 492 19.64 17.63 22.68
CA THR A 492 20.99 17.74 22.11
C THR A 492 21.14 18.94 21.17
N ASN A 493 20.03 19.46 20.64
CA ASN A 493 20.00 20.46 19.57
C ASN A 493 20.80 20.03 18.31
N LEU A 494 21.03 18.72 18.15
CA LEU A 494 21.80 18.17 17.04
C LEU A 494 20.90 17.74 15.89
N CYS A 495 21.21 18.24 14.70
CA CYS A 495 20.59 17.85 13.44
C CYS A 495 21.61 17.04 12.62
N HIS A 496 21.24 15.86 12.15
CA HIS A 496 22.10 14.97 11.35
C HIS A 496 21.30 14.38 10.18
N PRO A 497 21.95 13.79 9.15
CA PRO A 497 21.25 13.25 7.97
C PRO A 497 20.14 12.25 8.31
N GLY A 498 20.35 11.44 9.36
CA GLY A 498 19.36 10.50 9.91
C GLY A 498 18.05 11.12 10.41
N THR A 499 17.94 12.45 10.52
CA THR A 499 16.69 13.15 10.86
C THR A 499 15.92 13.64 9.63
N ALA A 500 16.39 13.41 8.40
CA ALA A 500 15.62 13.63 7.17
C ALA A 500 15.62 12.32 6.38
N THR A 501 14.58 11.52 6.54
CA THR A 501 14.56 10.14 6.04
C THR A 501 13.39 9.86 5.12
N LEU A 502 13.56 8.88 4.25
CA LEU A 502 12.50 8.22 3.51
C LEU A 502 12.16 6.89 4.19
N GLN A 503 10.90 6.71 4.56
CA GLN A 503 10.41 5.49 5.17
C GLN A 503 9.97 4.51 4.08
N GLY A 504 10.86 3.59 3.69
CA GLY A 504 10.63 2.61 2.63
C GLY A 504 10.40 1.19 3.14
N LEU A 505 9.75 0.35 2.32
CA LEU A 505 9.62 -1.09 2.57
C LEU A 505 10.60 -1.85 1.68
N ILE A 506 11.68 -2.36 2.27
CA ILE A 506 12.70 -3.17 1.60
C ILE A 506 12.58 -4.61 2.12
N GLY A 507 12.16 -5.53 1.26
CA GLY A 507 11.84 -6.91 1.63
C GLY A 507 10.74 -6.97 2.70
N LYS A 508 11.09 -7.40 3.92
CA LYS A 508 10.18 -7.43 5.09
C LYS A 508 10.39 -6.29 6.10
N HIS A 509 11.35 -5.41 5.84
CA HIS A 509 11.79 -4.40 6.78
C HIS A 509 11.31 -3.02 6.32
N VAL A 510 10.71 -2.28 7.25
CA VAL A 510 10.46 -0.85 7.05
C VAL A 510 11.72 -0.11 7.48
N CYS A 511 12.46 0.37 6.50
CA CYS A 511 13.73 1.07 6.64
C CYS A 511 13.49 2.58 6.62
N LEU A 512 14.34 3.32 7.34
CA LEU A 512 14.39 4.77 7.33
C LEU A 512 15.76 5.14 6.77
N THR A 513 15.79 5.53 5.51
CA THR A 513 17.04 5.84 4.81
C THR A 513 17.17 7.35 4.70
N PRO A 514 18.29 7.97 5.10
CA PRO A 514 18.53 9.38 4.88
C PRO A 514 18.31 9.78 3.42
N VAL A 515 17.59 10.88 3.18
CA VAL A 515 17.27 11.31 1.81
C VAL A 515 18.51 11.70 1.00
N GLU A 516 19.57 12.15 1.68
CA GLU A 516 20.86 12.49 1.06
C GLU A 516 21.60 11.23 0.58
N GLU A 517 21.43 10.08 1.24
CA GLU A 517 22.04 8.80 0.83
C GLU A 517 21.35 8.20 -0.40
N LEU A 518 20.06 8.50 -0.61
CA LEU A 518 19.28 8.00 -1.75
C LEU A 518 19.58 8.73 -3.07
N VAL A 519 20.44 9.76 -3.06
CA VAL A 519 20.80 10.51 -4.27
C VAL A 519 21.53 9.62 -5.27
N GLU A 520 22.39 8.72 -4.81
CA GLU A 520 23.13 7.79 -5.67
C GLU A 520 22.24 6.73 -6.32
N ASP A 521 21.11 6.40 -5.67
CA ASP A 521 20.16 5.38 -6.09
C ASP A 521 18.97 5.98 -6.86
N ALA A 522 19.07 7.24 -7.30
CA ALA A 522 17.99 7.99 -7.95
C ALA A 522 18.42 8.64 -9.27
N ASP A 523 17.71 8.32 -10.34
CA ASP A 523 17.74 9.05 -11.60
C ASP A 523 16.78 10.25 -11.52
N PHE A 524 17.33 11.45 -11.39
CA PHE A 524 16.55 12.70 -11.32
C PHE A 524 16.03 13.18 -12.68
N VAL A 525 16.54 12.67 -13.80
CA VAL A 525 16.07 13.03 -15.15
C VAL A 525 14.78 12.29 -15.45
N HIS A 526 14.77 10.97 -15.24
CA HIS A 526 13.62 10.12 -15.54
C HIS A 526 12.73 9.85 -14.31
N HIS A 527 13.16 10.26 -13.12
CA HIS A 527 12.51 10.01 -11.83
C HIS A 527 12.36 8.50 -11.56
N LEU A 528 13.47 7.76 -11.57
CA LEU A 528 13.52 6.32 -11.36
C LEU A 528 14.50 5.96 -10.24
N PRO A 529 14.27 4.86 -9.50
CA PRO A 529 15.34 4.23 -8.74
C PRO A 529 16.31 3.49 -9.68
N MET A 530 17.60 3.43 -9.33
CA MET A 530 18.59 2.71 -10.13
C MET A 530 18.36 1.20 -10.08
N GLU A 531 18.02 0.65 -8.91
CA GLU A 531 17.64 -0.75 -8.77
C GLU A 531 16.12 -0.97 -8.67
N GLN A 532 15.59 -1.80 -9.57
CA GLN A 532 14.16 -2.10 -9.66
C GLN A 532 13.90 -3.59 -9.43
N TRP A 533 13.48 -3.96 -8.21
CA TRP A 533 13.36 -5.36 -7.78
C TRP A 533 12.46 -6.24 -8.67
N TRP A 534 11.52 -5.64 -9.38
CA TRP A 534 10.52 -6.32 -10.20
C TRP A 534 11.03 -6.65 -11.61
N MET A 535 12.17 -6.11 -12.04
CA MET A 535 12.81 -6.46 -13.32
C MET A 535 13.17 -7.95 -13.38
N LYS A 536 13.49 -8.58 -12.24
CA LYS A 536 13.72 -10.04 -12.16
C LYS A 536 12.50 -10.89 -12.50
N LEU A 537 11.30 -10.30 -12.56
CA LEU A 537 10.07 -10.99 -12.94
C LEU A 537 9.83 -10.96 -14.47
N ARG A 538 10.60 -10.17 -15.23
CA ARG A 538 10.46 -10.04 -16.68
C ARG A 538 10.66 -11.37 -17.44
N PRO A 539 11.65 -12.22 -17.10
CA PRO A 539 11.76 -13.54 -17.73
C PRO A 539 10.53 -14.42 -17.48
N LEU A 540 9.96 -14.36 -16.26
CA LEU A 540 8.77 -15.13 -15.91
C LEU A 540 7.54 -14.68 -16.72
N LEU A 541 7.39 -13.37 -16.99
CA LEU A 541 6.35 -12.86 -17.88
C LEU A 541 6.47 -13.50 -19.28
N ARG A 542 7.67 -13.51 -19.87
CA ARG A 542 7.92 -14.07 -21.21
C ARG A 542 7.65 -15.57 -21.26
N ILE A 543 8.07 -16.33 -20.24
CA ILE A 543 7.83 -17.77 -20.11
C ILE A 543 6.32 -18.07 -20.05
N LEU A 544 5.58 -17.36 -19.18
CA LEU A 544 4.14 -17.58 -19.00
C LEU A 544 3.33 -17.19 -20.25
N ALA A 545 3.82 -16.21 -21.01
CA ALA A 545 3.23 -15.79 -22.28
C ALA A 545 3.55 -16.73 -23.45
N LYS A 546 4.49 -17.69 -23.28
CA LYS A 546 5.15 -18.40 -24.40
C LYS A 546 5.62 -17.40 -25.47
N HIS A 547 6.31 -16.36 -25.03
CA HIS A 547 6.90 -15.34 -25.89
C HIS A 547 8.39 -15.65 -26.03
N GLY A 548 8.76 -16.37 -27.10
CA GLY A 548 10.12 -16.86 -27.31
C GLY A 548 10.19 -17.85 -28.44
#